data_AF-A0A352SY34-F1
#
_entry.id   AF-A0A352SY34-F1
#
_cell.length_a   1.000
_cell.length_b   1.000
_cell.length_c   1.000
_cell.angle_alpha   90.00
_cell.angle_beta   90.00
_cell.angle_gamma   90.00
#
_symmetry.space_group_name_H-M   'P 1'
#
loop_
_entity.id
_entity.type
_entity.pdbx_description
1 polymer ?
#
loop_
_entity_poly.entity_id
_entity_poly.type
_entity_poly.pdbx_seq_one_letter_code
_entity_poly.pdbx_strand_id
1 'polypeptide(L)'
;MAKRKNFGLKNFFFSFAAVCIVIYIFQNLNGSVESMVAENGNLENVIIADGIVVKDERVYNASVNGSATYYYEDGAKIKSGQLVADLNTDMSAAQINQQMAEIQAAIDMKKSSDGTAAITAVSSETAAVYENEIQLSILNSELNSVYALAGQVSSPDAVTVHSD
;
A
#
# COMPACT_ATOMS: atom_id res chain seq x y z
N MET A 1 -79.88 61.22 66.67
CA MET A 1 -79.31 60.18 67.55
C MET A 1 -78.89 58.98 66.69
N ALA A 2 -77.60 58.70 66.57
CA ALA A 2 -77.11 57.59 65.74
C ALA A 2 -77.20 56.27 66.51
N LYS A 3 -77.96 55.31 65.99
CA LYS A 3 -78.09 53.95 66.53
C LYS A 3 -76.74 53.24 66.39
N ARG A 4 -76.02 53.04 67.50
CA ARG A 4 -74.81 52.21 67.53
C ARG A 4 -75.22 50.76 67.23
N LYS A 5 -74.91 50.28 66.02
CA LYS A 5 -75.12 48.89 65.61
C LYS A 5 -74.07 48.04 66.32
N ASN A 6 -74.51 47.22 67.28
CA ASN A 6 -73.62 46.27 67.96
C ASN A 6 -73.00 45.34 66.92
N PHE A 7 -71.69 45.44 66.73
CA PHE A 7 -70.95 44.55 65.84
C PHE A 7 -70.90 43.17 66.50
N GLY A 8 -71.94 42.36 66.26
CA GLY A 8 -72.04 41.03 66.81
C GLY A 8 -70.91 40.14 66.31
N LEU A 9 -70.46 39.22 67.15
CA LEU A 9 -69.36 38.29 66.88
C LEU A 9 -69.52 37.55 65.52
N LYS A 10 -70.75 37.27 65.09
CA LYS A 10 -71.07 36.68 63.78
C LYS A 10 -70.68 37.57 62.59
N ASN A 11 -70.89 38.89 62.69
CA ASN A 11 -70.51 39.84 61.64
C ASN A 11 -68.98 40.04 61.59
N PHE A 12 -68.30 39.91 62.74
CA PHE A 12 -66.85 39.92 62.80
C PHE A 12 -66.24 38.72 62.08
N PHE A 13 -66.73 37.50 62.37
CA PHE A 13 -66.25 36.29 61.68
C PHE A 13 -66.56 36.31 60.18
N PHE A 14 -67.72 36.83 59.77
CA PHE A 14 -68.06 36.96 58.36
C PHE A 14 -67.15 37.96 57.63
N SER A 15 -66.88 39.11 58.26
CA SER A 15 -65.93 40.10 57.74
C SER A 15 -64.51 39.54 57.66
N PHE A 16 -64.09 38.76 58.66
CA PHE A 16 -62.78 38.13 58.69
C PHE A 16 -62.64 37.08 57.58
N ALA A 17 -63.65 36.21 57.41
CA ALA A 17 -63.68 35.23 56.33
C ALA A 17 -63.64 35.90 54.94
N ALA A 18 -64.37 37.00 54.75
CA ALA A 18 -64.33 37.76 53.50
C ALA A 18 -62.92 38.29 53.19
N VAL A 19 -62.23 38.85 54.20
CA VAL A 19 -60.84 39.31 54.04
C VAL A 19 -59.89 38.16 53.71
N CYS A 20 -60.01 37.02 54.38
CA CYS A 20 -59.20 35.83 54.08
C CYS A 20 -59.41 35.32 52.65
N ILE A 21 -60.66 35.28 52.17
CA ILE A 21 -60.98 34.85 50.80
C ILE A 21 -60.36 35.80 49.78
N VAL A 22 -60.45 37.12 50.00
CA VAL A 22 -59.86 38.11 49.10
C VAL A 22 -58.35 37.96 49.04
N ILE A 23 -57.68 37.83 50.19
CA ILE A 23 -56.22 37.62 50.26
C ILE A 23 -55.82 36.32 49.54
N TYR A 24 -56.57 35.24 49.73
CA TYR A 24 -56.31 33.96 49.07
C TYR A 24 -56.41 34.06 47.55
N ILE A 25 -57.43 34.74 47.03
CA ILE A 25 -57.60 34.98 45.59
C ILE A 25 -56.42 35.81 45.04
N PHE A 26 -56.02 36.88 45.72
CA PHE A 26 -54.89 37.70 45.29
C PHE A 26 -53.55 36.96 45.31
N GLN A 27 -53.30 36.12 46.33
CA GLN A 27 -52.09 35.31 46.38
C GLN A 27 -52.08 34.23 45.30
N ASN A 28 -53.24 33.63 45.00
CA ASN A 28 -53.33 32.58 43.98
C ASN A 28 -53.29 33.12 42.54
N LEU A 29 -53.71 34.38 42.32
CA LEU A 29 -53.60 35.06 41.02
C LEU A 29 -52.17 35.53 40.73
N ASN A 30 -51.37 35.80 41.77
CA ASN A 30 -49.96 36.16 41.64
C ASN A 30 -49.07 34.91 41.62
N GLY A 31 -49.38 33.97 40.73
CA GLY A 31 -48.49 32.85 40.45
C GLY A 31 -47.11 33.37 40.04
N SER A 32 -46.05 32.77 40.58
CA SER A 32 -44.67 33.12 40.23
C SER A 32 -44.47 32.89 38.73
N VAL A 33 -44.40 33.98 37.95
CA VAL A 33 -44.13 33.89 36.51
C VAL A 33 -42.63 33.90 36.31
N GLU A 34 -42.09 32.82 35.76
CA GLU A 34 -40.73 32.82 35.23
C GLU A 34 -40.68 33.70 33.97
N SER A 35 -39.94 34.81 34.05
CA SER A 35 -39.67 35.69 32.92
C SER A 35 -38.21 35.58 32.53
N MET A 36 -37.94 35.61 31.21
CA MET A 36 -36.59 35.71 30.66
C MET A 36 -36.43 37.05 29.94
N VAL A 37 -35.25 37.67 30.04
CA VAL A 37 -34.91 38.91 29.33
C VAL A 37 -34.55 38.58 27.88
N ALA A 38 -35.04 39.38 26.93
CA ALA A 38 -34.69 39.22 25.53
C ALA A 38 -33.26 39.70 25.28
N GLU A 39 -32.40 38.80 24.82
CA GLU A 39 -31.03 39.08 24.45
C GLU A 39 -30.85 38.96 22.93
N ASN A 40 -30.06 39.86 22.35
CA ASN A 40 -29.68 39.78 20.94
C ASN A 40 -28.50 38.82 20.81
N GLY A 41 -28.67 37.73 20.05
CA GLY A 41 -27.66 36.70 19.86
C GLY A 41 -27.99 35.80 18.68
N ASN A 42 -27.04 34.95 18.32
CA ASN A 42 -27.24 33.93 17.28
C ASN A 42 -27.75 32.64 17.92
N LEU A 43 -28.65 31.96 17.22
CA LEU A 43 -29.07 30.62 17.61
C LEU A 43 -28.00 29.62 17.19
N GLU A 44 -27.47 28.88 18.16
CA GLU A 44 -26.53 27.79 17.90
C GLU A 44 -27.31 26.49 17.69
N ASN A 45 -27.03 25.80 16.58
CA ASN A 45 -27.54 24.46 16.35
C ASN A 45 -26.48 23.44 16.74
N VAL A 46 -26.76 22.64 17.76
CA VAL A 46 -25.87 21.58 18.23
C VAL A 46 -26.29 20.26 17.60
N ILE A 47 -25.46 19.74 16.69
CA ILE A 47 -25.66 18.42 16.09
C ILE A 47 -24.71 17.44 16.79
N ILE A 48 -25.27 16.41 17.41
CA ILE A 48 -24.52 15.32 18.02
C ILE A 48 -24.51 14.16 17.03
N ALA A 49 -23.32 13.65 16.72
CA ALA A 49 -23.14 12.52 15.82
C ALA A 49 -22.07 11.57 16.35
N ASP A 50 -22.26 10.28 16.10
CA ASP A 50 -21.27 9.26 16.41
C ASP A 50 -20.14 9.30 15.39
N GLY A 51 -18.90 9.25 15.88
CA GLY A 51 -17.70 9.23 15.06
C GLY A 51 -16.84 8.02 15.42
N ILE A 52 -16.06 7.56 14.43
CA ILE A 52 -15.01 6.56 14.65
C ILE A 52 -13.64 7.22 14.49
N VAL A 53 -12.68 6.78 15.31
CA VAL A 53 -11.29 7.22 15.20
C VAL A 53 -10.50 6.15 14.48
N VAL A 54 -9.87 6.52 13.36
CA VAL A 54 -9.01 5.64 12.57
C VAL A 54 -7.57 6.11 12.72
N LYS A 55 -6.63 5.18 12.89
CA LYS A 55 -5.20 5.49 12.99
C LYS A 55 -4.65 5.77 11.59
N ASP A 56 -3.73 6.73 11.49
CA ASP A 56 -2.87 6.86 10.31
C ASP A 56 -1.80 5.77 10.37
N GLU A 57 -1.84 4.85 9.41
CA GLU A 57 -0.99 3.65 9.38
C GLU A 57 0.01 3.72 8.24
N ARG A 58 1.26 3.31 8.52
CA ARG A 58 2.35 3.24 7.54
C ARG A 58 3.02 1.89 7.63
N VAL A 59 3.25 1.28 6.47
CA VAL A 59 3.94 -0.01 6.34
C VAL A 59 5.34 0.24 5.81
N TYR A 60 6.33 -0.31 6.52
CA TYR A 60 7.74 -0.25 6.12
C TYR A 60 8.17 -1.63 5.65
N ASN A 61 8.67 -1.72 4.42
CA ASN A 61 9.14 -2.96 3.82
C ASN A 61 10.66 -2.93 3.69
N ALA A 62 11.28 -4.12 3.75
CA ALA A 62 12.70 -4.28 3.42
C ALA A 62 12.91 -4.23 1.90
N SER A 63 14.01 -3.62 1.45
CA SER A 63 14.38 -3.57 0.03
C SER A 63 15.06 -4.84 -0.48
N VAL A 64 15.49 -5.72 0.43
CA VAL A 64 16.26 -6.94 0.14
C VAL A 64 15.68 -8.12 0.91
N ASN A 65 15.91 -9.32 0.39
CA ASN A 65 15.50 -10.56 1.02
C ASN A 65 16.50 -10.97 2.10
N GLY A 66 16.01 -11.62 3.15
CA GLY A 66 16.83 -12.09 4.26
C GLY A 66 15.99 -12.68 5.38
N SER A 67 16.63 -13.00 6.50
CA SER A 67 15.95 -13.43 7.73
C SER A 67 15.80 -12.24 8.67
N ALA A 68 14.58 -11.94 9.11
CA ALA A 68 14.31 -10.84 10.02
C ALA A 68 14.26 -11.30 11.48
N THR A 69 14.87 -10.53 12.38
CA THR A 69 14.72 -10.65 13.83
C THR A 69 13.91 -9.45 14.32
N TYR A 70 12.78 -9.69 14.98
CA TYR A 70 11.91 -8.65 15.51
C TYR A 70 12.16 -8.46 17.00
N TYR A 71 12.23 -7.19 17.44
CA TYR A 71 12.48 -6.86 18.84
C TYR A 71 11.21 -6.49 19.63
N TYR A 72 10.08 -6.35 18.94
CA TYR A 72 8.80 -5.95 19.54
C TYR A 72 7.67 -6.79 18.97
N GLU A 73 6.73 -7.13 19.85
CA GLU A 73 5.49 -7.81 19.50
C GLU A 73 4.47 -6.85 18.89
N ASP A 74 3.45 -7.42 18.24
CA ASP A 74 2.33 -6.65 17.69
C ASP A 74 1.59 -5.85 18.77
N GLY A 75 1.16 -4.64 18.42
CA GLY A 75 0.51 -3.69 19.33
C GLY A 75 1.45 -2.91 20.26
N ALA A 76 2.76 -3.18 20.24
CA ALA A 76 3.73 -2.43 21.05
C ALA A 76 3.82 -0.96 20.63
N LYS A 77 3.92 -0.05 21.62
CA LYS A 77 4.18 1.38 21.38
C LYS A 77 5.68 1.62 21.22
N ILE A 78 6.06 2.20 20.09
CA ILE A 78 7.46 2.52 19.75
C ILE A 78 7.64 4.02 19.54
N LYS A 79 8.88 4.50 19.68
CA LYS A 79 9.27 5.88 19.38
C LYS A 79 9.86 5.97 17.97
N SER A 80 9.79 7.16 17.38
CA SER A 80 10.47 7.42 16.10
C SER A 80 11.97 7.20 16.24
N GLY A 81 12.56 6.48 15.27
CA GLY A 81 14.00 6.15 15.24
C GLY A 81 14.41 4.97 16.14
N GLN A 82 13.46 4.30 16.80
CA GLN A 82 13.74 3.10 17.58
C GLN A 82 13.98 1.89 16.66
N LEU A 83 14.99 1.08 16.96
CA LEU A 83 15.27 -0.16 16.23
C LEU A 83 14.14 -1.17 16.45
N VAL A 84 13.39 -1.51 15.41
CA VAL A 84 12.23 -2.42 15.52
C VAL A 84 12.51 -3.84 15.04
N ALA A 85 13.39 -3.97 14.05
CA ALA A 85 13.79 -5.25 13.48
C ALA A 85 15.20 -5.12 12.90
N ASP A 86 15.91 -6.24 12.86
CA ASP A 86 17.18 -6.39 12.15
C ASP A 86 17.02 -7.42 11.03
N LEU A 87 17.64 -7.17 9.87
CA LEU A 87 17.54 -8.01 8.69
C LEU A 87 18.91 -8.60 8.38
N ASN A 88 19.05 -9.90 8.64
CA ASN A 88 20.24 -10.64 8.24
C ASN A 88 20.15 -11.02 6.75
N THR A 89 21.08 -10.50 5.97
CA THR A 89 21.19 -10.72 4.53
C THR A 89 22.34 -11.65 4.16
N ASP A 90 23.06 -12.20 5.16
CA ASP A 90 24.14 -13.17 4.92
C ASP A 90 23.55 -14.44 4.31
N MET A 91 23.53 -14.46 2.99
CA MET A 91 23.23 -15.64 2.22
C MET A 91 24.36 -16.65 2.43
N SER A 92 24.00 -17.82 2.96
CA SER A 92 24.94 -18.94 3.01
C SER A 92 25.45 -19.26 1.61
N ALA A 93 26.68 -19.77 1.49
CA ALA A 93 27.25 -20.19 0.20
C ALA A 93 26.33 -21.15 -0.57
N ALA A 94 25.52 -21.96 0.13
CA ALA A 94 24.51 -22.83 -0.47
C ALA A 94 23.40 -22.07 -1.20
N GLN A 95 22.90 -20.96 -0.62
CA GLN A 95 21.88 -20.12 -1.24
C GLN A 95 22.43 -19.31 -2.42
N ILE A 96 23.67 -18.83 -2.32
CA ILE A 96 24.37 -18.17 -3.45
C ILE A 96 24.52 -19.15 -4.61
N ASN A 97 24.95 -20.39 -4.33
CA ASN A 97 25.09 -21.42 -5.35
C ASN A 97 23.74 -21.82 -5.96
N GLN A 98 22.66 -21.84 -5.17
CA GLN A 98 21.32 -22.11 -5.68
C GLN A 98 20.82 -21.00 -6.62
N GLN A 99 21.04 -19.73 -6.26
CA GLN A 99 20.72 -18.59 -7.14
C GLN A 99 21.59 -18.60 -8.40
N MET A 100 22.88 -18.93 -8.30
CA MET A 100 23.73 -19.10 -9.49
C MET A 100 23.24 -20.24 -10.39
N ALA A 101 22.77 -21.35 -9.82
CA ALA A 101 22.21 -22.46 -10.56
C ALA A 101 20.90 -22.06 -11.27
N GLU A 102 20.01 -21.32 -10.60
CA GLU A 102 18.80 -20.77 -11.23
C GLU A 102 19.12 -19.80 -12.37
N ILE A 103 20.10 -18.90 -12.18
CA ILE A 103 20.55 -17.97 -13.22
C ILE A 103 21.12 -18.75 -14.41
N GLN A 104 21.95 -19.77 -14.17
CA GLN A 104 22.52 -20.61 -15.23
C GLN A 104 21.42 -21.38 -15.97
N ALA A 105 20.45 -21.95 -15.26
CA ALA A 105 19.30 -22.62 -15.86
C ALA A 105 18.46 -21.66 -16.71
N ALA A 106 18.25 -20.42 -16.27
CA ALA A 106 17.55 -19.40 -17.05
C ALA A 106 18.35 -19.00 -18.30
N ILE A 107 19.68 -18.86 -18.20
CA ILE A 107 20.56 -18.59 -19.35
C ILE A 107 20.49 -19.74 -20.36
N ASP A 108 20.59 -20.99 -19.89
CA ASP A 108 20.56 -22.17 -20.75
C ASP A 108 19.18 -22.35 -21.40
N MET A 109 18.10 -22.08 -20.67
CA MET A 109 16.74 -22.06 -21.22
C MET A 109 16.58 -20.96 -22.29
N LYS A 110 17.19 -19.79 -22.09
CA LYS A 110 17.17 -18.70 -23.08
C LYS A 110 18.00 -19.05 -24.32
N LYS A 111 19.18 -19.65 -24.15
CA LYS A 111 19.98 -20.23 -25.26
C LYS A 111 19.23 -21.32 -26.01
N SER A 112 18.44 -22.13 -25.31
CA SER A 112 17.63 -23.20 -25.89
C SER A 112 16.40 -22.67 -26.62
N SER A 113 15.85 -21.54 -26.18
CA SER A 113 14.69 -20.88 -26.79
C SER A 113 15.07 -20.00 -27.98
N ASP A 114 16.31 -19.50 -28.05
CA ASP A 114 16.88 -18.85 -29.25
C ASP A 114 17.45 -19.88 -30.24
N GLY A 115 16.78 -21.02 -30.37
CA GLY A 115 17.10 -22.10 -31.29
C GLY A 115 16.80 -21.73 -32.74
N THR A 116 17.64 -20.91 -33.38
CA THR A 116 17.92 -21.04 -34.82
C THR A 116 19.33 -20.55 -35.17
N ALA A 117 20.32 -21.37 -34.86
CA ALA A 117 21.42 -21.65 -35.79
C ALA A 117 22.13 -22.91 -35.28
N ALA A 118 21.83 -24.03 -35.92
CA ALA A 118 22.55 -25.27 -35.73
C ALA A 118 24.04 -25.03 -35.98
N ILE A 119 24.85 -25.17 -34.92
CA ILE A 119 26.28 -25.41 -35.09
C ILE A 119 26.38 -26.87 -35.50
N THR A 120 26.23 -27.11 -36.81
CA THR A 120 26.59 -28.37 -37.44
C THR A 120 28.03 -28.64 -37.06
N ALA A 121 28.25 -29.70 -36.28
CA ALA A 121 29.59 -30.17 -35.96
C ALA A 121 30.29 -30.51 -37.27
N VAL A 122 31.17 -29.60 -37.73
CA VAL A 122 32.10 -29.85 -38.83
C VAL A 122 32.98 -31.01 -38.38
N SER A 123 32.82 -32.17 -39.01
CA SER A 123 33.68 -33.33 -38.79
C SER A 123 35.14 -32.91 -38.99
N SER A 124 36.01 -33.34 -38.08
CA SER A 124 37.44 -32.98 -38.07
C SER A 124 38.15 -33.26 -39.38
N GLU A 125 37.68 -34.22 -40.19
CA GLU A 125 38.22 -34.46 -41.53
C GLU A 125 37.92 -33.33 -42.53
N THR A 126 36.76 -32.67 -42.44
CA THR A 126 36.34 -31.65 -43.43
C THR A 126 37.04 -30.31 -43.19
N ALA A 127 37.28 -29.95 -41.92
CA ALA A 127 38.03 -28.74 -41.57
C ALA A 127 39.50 -28.81 -42.05
N ALA A 128 40.13 -29.98 -41.93
CA ALA A 128 41.51 -30.19 -42.36
C ALA A 128 41.68 -30.10 -43.89
N VAL A 129 40.66 -30.52 -44.66
CA VAL A 129 40.67 -30.39 -46.14
C VAL A 129 40.61 -28.92 -46.56
N TYR A 130 39.71 -28.13 -45.96
CA TYR A 130 39.61 -26.70 -46.28
C TYR A 130 40.83 -25.89 -45.85
N GLU A 131 41.48 -26.22 -44.73
CA GLU A 131 42.72 -25.57 -44.33
C GLU A 131 43.84 -25.77 -45.35
N ASN A 132 43.98 -26.99 -45.90
CA ASN A 132 45.01 -27.29 -46.90
C ASN A 132 44.73 -26.55 -48.22
N GLU A 133 43.49 -26.55 -48.69
CA GLU A 133 43.10 -25.85 -49.92
C GLU A 133 43.25 -24.33 -49.83
N ILE A 134 42.93 -23.74 -48.67
CA ILE A 134 43.17 -22.31 -48.41
C ILE A 134 44.67 -22.00 -48.42
N GLN A 135 45.49 -22.82 -47.75
CA GLN A 135 46.94 -22.62 -47.72
C GLN A 135 47.56 -22.73 -49.13
N LEU A 136 47.12 -23.68 -49.95
CA LEU A 136 47.59 -23.85 -51.32
C LEU A 136 47.19 -22.64 -52.20
N SER A 137 45.97 -22.15 -52.04
CA SER A 137 45.44 -21.01 -52.79
C SER A 137 46.15 -19.69 -52.42
N ILE A 138 46.50 -19.52 -51.14
CA ILE A 138 47.34 -18.41 -50.67
C ILE A 138 48.74 -18.50 -51.27
N LEU A 139 49.34 -19.70 -51.29
CA LEU A 139 50.67 -19.92 -51.86
C LEU A 139 50.72 -19.60 -53.36
N ASN A 140 49.64 -19.94 -54.08
CA ASN A 140 49.50 -19.68 -55.51
C ASN A 140 49.00 -18.25 -55.83
N SER A 141 48.80 -17.39 -54.82
CA SER A 141 48.28 -16.01 -54.95
C SER A 141 46.91 -15.91 -55.65
N GLU A 142 46.09 -16.95 -55.55
CA GLU A 142 44.76 -17.00 -56.13
C GLU A 142 43.73 -16.46 -55.12
N LEU A 143 43.67 -15.13 -54.99
CA LEU A 143 42.88 -14.50 -53.93
C LEU A 143 41.37 -14.79 -54.04
N ASN A 144 40.85 -14.97 -55.27
CA ASN A 144 39.43 -15.27 -55.50
C ASN A 144 39.02 -16.67 -55.00
N SER A 145 39.88 -17.68 -55.11
CA SER A 145 39.57 -19.03 -54.62
C SER A 145 39.58 -19.09 -53.09
N VAL A 146 40.46 -18.31 -52.44
CA VAL A 146 40.48 -18.17 -50.97
C VAL A 146 39.15 -17.62 -50.42
N TYR A 147 38.59 -16.58 -51.04
CA TYR A 147 37.31 -16.02 -50.59
C TYR A 147 36.13 -16.97 -50.81
N ALA A 148 36.13 -17.74 -51.90
CA ALA A 148 35.09 -18.73 -52.19
C ALA A 148 35.10 -19.90 -51.18
N LEU A 149 36.28 -20.38 -50.78
CA LEU A 149 36.44 -21.47 -49.80
C LEU A 149 36.09 -21.00 -48.37
N ALA A 150 36.54 -19.81 -47.97
CA ALA A 150 36.20 -19.24 -46.66
C ALA A 150 34.68 -18.99 -46.48
N GLY A 151 33.98 -18.67 -47.57
CA GLY A 151 32.52 -18.56 -47.58
C GLY A 151 31.81 -19.90 -47.38
N GLN A 152 32.33 -20.99 -47.95
CA GLN A 152 31.74 -22.32 -47.80
C GLN A 152 31.96 -22.92 -46.41
N VAL A 153 33.09 -22.63 -45.77
CA VAL A 153 33.38 -23.02 -44.37
C VAL A 153 32.41 -22.37 -43.37
N SER A 154 31.87 -21.19 -43.69
CA SER A 154 30.92 -20.47 -42.83
C SER A 154 29.44 -20.79 -43.10
N SER A 155 29.12 -21.57 -44.14
CA SER A 155 27.75 -21.99 -44.48
C SER A 155 27.76 -23.30 -45.29
N PRO A 156 27.73 -24.48 -44.62
CA PRO A 156 27.91 -25.78 -45.29
C PRO A 156 26.72 -26.25 -46.15
N ASP A 157 25.57 -25.55 -46.15
CA ASP A 157 24.32 -26.03 -46.78
C ASP A 157 24.17 -25.72 -48.28
N ALA A 158 25.21 -25.22 -48.96
CA ALA A 158 25.15 -24.93 -50.40
C ALA A 158 25.92 -25.95 -51.25
N VAL A 159 25.63 -27.24 -51.10
CA VAL A 159 25.98 -28.24 -52.13
C VAL A 159 24.92 -28.19 -53.22
N THR A 160 25.26 -27.59 -54.37
CA THR A 160 24.62 -27.96 -55.65
C THR A 160 25.66 -28.64 -56.52
N VAL A 161 25.41 -29.93 -56.74
CA VAL A 161 26.09 -30.82 -57.67
C VAL A 161 26.04 -30.23 -59.07
N HIS A 162 27.18 -30.15 -59.77
CA HIS A 162 27.20 -30.33 -61.21
C HIS A 162 28.38 -31.20 -61.63
N SER A 163 28.00 -32.39 -62.08
CA SER A 163 28.72 -33.31 -62.94
C SER A 163 29.04 -32.63 -64.28
N ASP A 164 30.29 -32.72 -64.73
CA ASP A 164 30.70 -33.34 -66.00
C ASP A 164 32.24 -33.38 -66.10
#